data_AF-A0A661Q271-F1
#
_entry.id   AF-A0A661Q271-F1
#
_cell.length_a   1.000
_cell.length_b   1.000
_cell.length_c   1.000
_cell.angle_alpha   90.00
_cell.angle_beta   90.00
_cell.angle_gamma   90.00
#
_symmetry.space_group_name_H-M   'P 1'
#
loop_
_entity.id
_entity.type
_entity.pdbx_description
1 polymer ?
#
loop_
_entity_poly.entity_id
_entity_poly.type
_entity_poly.pdbx_seq_one_letter_code
_entity_poly.pdbx_strand_id
1 'polypeptide(L)'
;MPALNRLEQFDLLKFIDPKLHFNQQTAILFVAAARTSSWFDLLYTGENYRRWLLYLLCLLDDLTEKGVDRIGRWLGVQPKDHLLLCEQLPAAKQFLKFIRQHRYDQGEPKNSDIYSWLNGFSLEVILFLMARSENEKVRKWISFYVTDLRKEKVLLDGESLISLGFAPGRYFQDIFKMLLDARLNHEINTREEEILLVQKKFSPFADSSTH
;
A
#
# COMPACT_ATOMS: atom_id res chain seq x y z
N MET A 1 -21.37 -16.78 2.98
CA MET A 1 -21.82 -15.71 2.06
C MET A 1 -23.06 -16.17 1.26
N PRO A 2 -24.26 -16.25 1.87
CA PRO A 2 -25.45 -16.75 1.17
C PRO A 2 -26.04 -15.76 0.16
N ALA A 3 -25.90 -14.46 0.40
CA ALA A 3 -26.54 -13.42 -0.41
C ALA A 3 -25.95 -13.29 -1.82
N LEU A 4 -24.62 -13.24 -1.97
CA LEU A 4 -23.97 -13.17 -3.28
C LEU A 4 -24.18 -14.46 -4.10
N ASN A 5 -24.15 -15.63 -3.45
CA ASN A 5 -24.50 -16.89 -4.10
C ASN A 5 -25.94 -16.88 -4.65
N ARG A 6 -26.89 -16.31 -3.90
CA ARG A 6 -28.27 -16.16 -4.38
C ARG A 6 -28.35 -15.19 -5.56
N LEU A 7 -27.65 -14.07 -5.52
CA LEU A 7 -27.63 -13.11 -6.63
C LEU A 7 -27.07 -13.73 -7.93
N GLU A 8 -26.02 -14.54 -7.83
CA GLU A 8 -25.50 -15.29 -8.98
C GLU A 8 -26.49 -16.37 -9.44
N GLN A 9 -27.13 -17.11 -8.52
CA GLN A 9 -28.13 -18.14 -8.86
C GLN A 9 -29.33 -17.56 -9.63
N PHE A 10 -29.70 -16.30 -9.36
CA PHE A 10 -30.76 -15.60 -10.08
C PHE A 10 -30.25 -14.81 -11.29
N ASP A 11 -28.98 -14.98 -11.68
CA ASP A 11 -28.33 -14.26 -12.79
C ASP A 11 -28.40 -12.72 -12.65
N LEU A 12 -28.57 -12.21 -11.44
CA LEU A 12 -28.79 -10.79 -11.17
C LEU A 12 -27.52 -9.95 -11.36
N LEU A 13 -26.34 -10.55 -11.18
CA LEU A 13 -25.06 -9.86 -11.35
C LEU A 13 -24.78 -9.47 -12.80
N LYS A 14 -25.30 -10.24 -13.77
CA LYS A 14 -25.19 -9.95 -15.21
C LYS A 14 -25.91 -8.67 -15.63
N PHE A 15 -26.94 -8.27 -14.89
CA PHE A 15 -27.66 -7.01 -15.13
C PHE A 15 -26.85 -5.78 -14.70
N ILE A 16 -25.87 -5.96 -13.81
CA ILE A 16 -24.94 -4.88 -13.39
C ILE A 16 -23.81 -4.75 -14.41
N ASP A 17 -23.09 -5.85 -14.66
CA ASP A 17 -22.15 -5.96 -15.78
C ASP A 17 -22.12 -7.41 -16.27
N PRO A 18 -22.17 -7.66 -17.59
CA PRO A 18 -22.19 -9.03 -18.12
C PRO A 18 -20.97 -9.88 -17.75
N LYS A 19 -19.86 -9.26 -17.36
CA LYS A 19 -18.62 -9.93 -16.94
C LYS A 19 -18.48 -10.04 -15.42
N LEU A 20 -19.43 -9.49 -14.66
CA LEU A 20 -19.46 -9.62 -13.22
C LEU A 20 -20.06 -10.98 -12.84
N HIS A 21 -19.20 -11.85 -12.30
CA HIS A 21 -19.60 -13.18 -11.87
C HIS A 21 -19.13 -13.45 -10.45
N PHE A 22 -19.98 -14.05 -9.63
CA PHE A 22 -19.57 -14.61 -8.36
C PHE A 22 -19.23 -16.10 -8.52
N ASN A 23 -18.02 -16.37 -9.02
CA ASN A 23 -17.54 -17.72 -9.28
C ASN A 23 -16.80 -18.31 -8.06
N GLN A 24 -16.29 -19.54 -8.19
CA GLN A 24 -15.53 -20.21 -7.13
C GLN A 24 -14.26 -19.42 -6.73
N GLN A 25 -13.57 -18.78 -7.66
CA GLN A 25 -12.38 -17.99 -7.38
C GLN A 25 -12.73 -16.73 -6.57
N THR A 26 -13.78 -16.01 -6.95
CA THR A 26 -14.31 -14.87 -6.19
C THR A 26 -14.73 -15.32 -4.79
N ALA A 27 -15.41 -16.46 -4.65
CA ALA A 27 -15.79 -17.00 -3.35
C ALA A 27 -14.58 -17.31 -2.45
N ILE A 28 -13.52 -17.92 -2.99
CA ILE A 28 -12.26 -18.17 -2.27
C ILE A 28 -11.64 -16.84 -1.82
N LEU A 29 -11.60 -15.84 -2.71
CA LEU A 29 -11.06 -14.53 -2.41
C LEU A 29 -11.86 -13.81 -1.30
N PHE A 30 -13.18 -13.96 -1.27
CA PHE A 30 -14.03 -13.42 -0.20
C PHE A 30 -13.74 -14.09 1.16
N VAL A 31 -13.48 -15.40 1.18
CA VAL A 31 -13.05 -16.08 2.41
C VAL A 31 -11.68 -15.58 2.85
N ALA A 32 -10.75 -15.37 1.91
CA ALA A 32 -9.44 -14.78 2.21
C ALA A 32 -9.57 -13.36 2.76
N ALA A 33 -10.42 -12.52 2.16
CA ALA A 33 -10.71 -11.17 2.62
C ALA A 33 -11.32 -11.15 4.03
N ALA A 34 -12.20 -12.10 4.35
CA ALA A 34 -12.73 -12.26 5.70
C ALA A 34 -11.61 -12.62 6.71
N ARG A 35 -10.71 -13.53 6.35
CA ARG A 35 -9.55 -13.88 7.21
C ARG A 35 -8.62 -12.70 7.42
N THR A 36 -8.29 -11.96 6.36
CA THR A 36 -7.47 -10.76 6.42
C THR A 36 -8.13 -9.65 7.25
N SER A 37 -9.43 -9.47 7.11
CA SER A 37 -10.22 -8.55 7.93
C SER A 37 -10.10 -8.89 9.41
N SER A 38 -10.37 -10.14 9.78
CA SER A 38 -10.25 -10.62 11.16
C SER A 38 -8.83 -10.49 11.70
N TRP A 39 -7.82 -10.83 10.88
CA TRP A 39 -6.42 -10.65 11.25
C TRP A 39 -6.10 -9.20 11.58
N PHE A 40 -6.53 -8.25 10.74
CA PHE A 40 -6.28 -6.83 10.96
C PHE A 40 -7.00 -6.31 12.21
N ASP A 41 -8.25 -6.72 12.43
CA ASP A 41 -9.01 -6.33 13.61
C ASP A 41 -8.32 -6.82 14.92
N LEU A 42 -7.71 -8.01 14.89
CA LEU A 42 -6.99 -8.60 16.02
C LEU A 42 -5.65 -7.91 16.32
N LEU A 43 -5.15 -7.05 15.43
CA LEU A 43 -3.97 -6.23 15.70
C LEU A 43 -4.24 -5.06 16.66
N TYR A 44 -5.52 -4.73 16.91
CA TYR A 44 -5.92 -3.60 17.76
C TYR A 44 -5.22 -2.28 17.39
N THR A 45 -5.03 -2.02 16.09
CA THR A 45 -4.34 -0.82 15.59
C THR A 45 -5.08 0.49 15.87
N GLY A 46 -6.39 0.42 16.15
CA GLY A 46 -7.27 1.58 16.27
C GLY A 46 -7.62 2.24 14.94
N GLU A 47 -7.06 1.76 13.83
CA GLU A 47 -7.35 2.26 12.49
C GLU A 47 -8.64 1.63 11.94
N ASN A 48 -9.48 2.46 11.34
CA ASN A 48 -10.69 2.00 10.65
C ASN A 48 -10.43 1.87 9.15
N TYR A 49 -10.88 0.75 8.58
CA TYR A 49 -10.95 0.54 7.13
C TYR A 49 -12.37 0.17 6.72
N ARG A 50 -12.71 0.47 5.47
CA ARG A 50 -14.04 0.20 4.93
C ARG A 50 -14.12 -1.23 4.42
N ARG A 51 -14.62 -2.14 5.27
CA ARG A 51 -14.84 -3.56 4.91
C ARG A 51 -15.62 -3.73 3.61
N TRP A 52 -16.67 -2.93 3.40
CA TRP A 52 -17.48 -2.99 2.17
C TRP A 52 -16.62 -2.75 0.92
N LEU A 53 -15.65 -1.84 1.00
CA LEU A 53 -14.76 -1.50 -0.11
C LEU A 53 -13.75 -2.62 -0.36
N LEU A 54 -13.23 -3.25 0.70
CA LEU A 54 -12.40 -4.46 0.56
C LEU A 54 -13.14 -5.58 -0.20
N TYR A 55 -14.38 -5.89 0.18
CA TYR A 55 -15.17 -6.90 -0.53
C TYR A 55 -15.54 -6.47 -1.95
N LEU A 56 -15.76 -5.17 -2.19
CA LEU A 56 -15.97 -4.65 -3.53
C LEU A 56 -14.71 -4.83 -4.39
N LEU A 57 -13.52 -4.53 -3.89
CA LEU A 57 -12.25 -4.79 -4.59
C LEU A 57 -12.12 -6.27 -4.98
N CYS A 58 -12.48 -7.19 -4.08
CA CYS A 58 -12.51 -8.62 -4.38
C CYS A 58 -13.50 -8.99 -5.48
N LEU A 59 -14.69 -8.37 -5.50
CA LEU A 59 -15.70 -8.62 -6.51
C LEU A 59 -15.29 -8.09 -7.89
N LEU A 60 -14.52 -7.00 -7.92
CA LEU A 60 -14.05 -6.34 -9.14
C LEU A 60 -12.70 -6.87 -9.64
N ASP A 61 -12.13 -7.91 -9.00
CA ASP A 61 -10.80 -8.43 -9.32
C ASP A 61 -10.71 -9.02 -10.74
N ASP A 62 -11.77 -9.67 -11.22
CA ASP A 62 -11.78 -10.28 -12.57
C ASP A 62 -12.13 -9.28 -13.67
N LEU A 63 -12.51 -8.05 -13.32
CA LEU A 63 -12.92 -7.04 -14.29
C LEU A 63 -11.74 -6.26 -14.86
N THR A 64 -11.92 -5.82 -16.11
CA THR A 64 -11.04 -4.85 -16.76
C THR A 64 -11.25 -3.46 -16.16
N GLU A 65 -10.28 -2.57 -16.35
CA GLU A 65 -10.37 -1.18 -15.89
C GLU A 65 -11.65 -0.48 -16.35
N LYS A 66 -12.08 -0.72 -17.60
CA LYS A 66 -13.35 -0.21 -18.14
C LYS A 66 -14.58 -0.79 -17.43
N GLY A 67 -14.51 -2.04 -16.98
CA GLY A 67 -15.58 -2.67 -16.19
C GLY A 67 -15.64 -2.10 -14.79
N VAL A 68 -14.48 -1.93 -14.15
CA VAL A 68 -14.37 -1.30 -12.82
C VAL A 68 -14.95 0.10 -12.81
N ASP A 69 -14.57 0.94 -13.77
CA ASP A 69 -15.08 2.31 -13.92
C ASP A 69 -16.60 2.33 -14.19
N ARG A 70 -17.11 1.44 -15.06
CA ARG A 70 -18.56 1.32 -15.32
C ARG A 70 -19.32 1.01 -14.03
N ILE A 71 -18.88 0.00 -13.27
CA ILE A 71 -19.53 -0.42 -12.04
C ILE A 71 -19.39 0.65 -10.95
N GLY A 72 -18.23 1.29 -10.84
CA GLY A 72 -18.02 2.41 -9.93
C GLY A 72 -19.06 3.52 -10.13
N ARG A 73 -19.27 3.93 -11.39
CA ARG A 73 -20.30 4.92 -11.74
C ARG A 73 -21.72 4.43 -11.47
N TRP A 74 -22.02 3.18 -11.82
CA TRP A 74 -23.35 2.59 -11.62
C TRP A 74 -23.72 2.49 -10.13
N LEU A 75 -22.77 2.10 -9.28
CA LEU A 75 -22.95 2.05 -7.82
C LEU A 75 -23.08 3.45 -7.19
N GLY A 76 -22.74 4.52 -7.91
CA GLY A 76 -22.73 5.88 -7.37
C GLY A 76 -21.74 6.06 -6.23
N VAL A 77 -20.59 5.37 -6.28
CA VAL A 77 -19.57 5.52 -5.23
C VAL A 77 -19.04 6.96 -5.19
N GLN A 78 -18.58 7.40 -4.02
CA GLN A 78 -18.04 8.75 -3.87
C GLN A 78 -16.83 8.96 -4.80
N PRO A 79 -16.57 10.19 -5.29
CA PRO A 79 -15.46 10.45 -6.22
C PRO A 79 -14.10 9.94 -5.73
N LYS A 80 -13.82 10.04 -4.42
CA LYS A 80 -12.60 9.52 -3.80
C LYS A 80 -12.48 7.98 -3.90
N ASP A 81 -13.61 7.28 -3.80
CA ASP A 81 -13.65 5.81 -3.85
C ASP A 81 -13.60 5.33 -5.29
N HIS A 82 -14.24 6.09 -6.20
CA HIS A 82 -14.09 5.87 -7.62
C HIS A 82 -12.64 6.00 -8.07
N LEU A 83 -11.92 7.01 -7.60
CA LEU A 83 -10.50 7.20 -7.88
C LEU A 83 -9.67 6.02 -7.36
N LEU A 84 -9.93 5.57 -6.13
CA LEU A 84 -9.29 4.39 -5.56
C LEU A 84 -9.54 3.13 -6.41
N LEU A 85 -10.78 2.90 -6.85
CA LEU A 85 -11.12 1.76 -7.71
C LEU A 85 -10.43 1.84 -9.08
N CYS A 86 -10.35 3.03 -9.68
CA CYS A 86 -9.81 3.21 -11.02
C CYS A 86 -8.27 3.31 -11.06
N GLU A 87 -7.62 3.75 -9.98
CA GLU A 87 -6.16 3.95 -9.95
C GLU A 87 -5.47 2.86 -9.13
N GLN A 88 -5.94 2.60 -7.91
CA GLN A 88 -5.24 1.72 -6.98
C GLN A 88 -5.49 0.24 -7.25
N LEU A 89 -6.71 -0.17 -7.65
CA LEU A 89 -6.98 -1.57 -7.97
C LEU A 89 -6.15 -2.06 -9.18
N PRO A 90 -6.06 -1.33 -10.31
CA PRO A 90 -5.18 -1.72 -11.41
C PRO A 90 -3.71 -1.76 -11.01
N ALA A 91 -3.23 -0.76 -10.26
CA ALA A 91 -1.86 -0.73 -9.76
C ALA A 91 -1.57 -1.92 -8.81
N ALA A 92 -2.53 -2.30 -7.95
CA ALA A 92 -2.43 -3.48 -7.10
C ALA A 92 -2.33 -4.79 -7.90
N LYS A 93 -3.15 -4.94 -8.95
CA LYS A 93 -3.08 -6.09 -9.86
C LYS A 93 -1.73 -6.13 -10.59
N GLN A 94 -1.24 -4.99 -11.06
CA GLN A 94 0.08 -4.87 -11.70
C GLN A 94 1.21 -5.23 -10.73
N PHE A 95 1.14 -4.79 -9.47
CA PHE A 95 2.07 -5.17 -8.42
C PHE A 95 2.07 -6.68 -8.19
N LEU A 96 0.92 -7.33 -8.00
CA LEU A 96 0.85 -8.79 -7.83
C LEU A 96 1.41 -9.54 -9.03
N LYS A 97 1.19 -9.04 -10.25
CA LYS A 97 1.78 -9.60 -11.47
C LYS A 97 3.30 -9.41 -11.50
N PHE A 98 3.79 -8.22 -11.16
CA PHE A 98 5.21 -7.91 -11.07
C PHE A 98 5.93 -8.83 -10.08
N ILE A 99 5.40 -8.99 -8.87
CA ILE A 99 5.95 -9.86 -7.83
C ILE A 99 5.92 -11.35 -8.23
N ARG A 100 4.89 -11.78 -8.97
CA ARG A 100 4.78 -13.16 -9.46
C ARG A 100 5.83 -13.47 -10.54
N GLN A 101 6.12 -12.49 -11.41
CA GLN A 101 7.05 -12.63 -12.52
C GLN A 101 8.51 -12.47 -12.08
N HIS A 102 8.76 -11.47 -11.24
CA HIS A 102 10.05 -11.27 -10.59
C HIS A 102 10.08 -12.20 -9.40
N ARG A 103 10.33 -13.49 -9.67
CA ARG A 103 10.74 -14.39 -8.60
C ARG A 103 11.90 -13.69 -7.92
N TYR A 104 11.73 -13.29 -6.65
CA TYR A 104 12.81 -12.79 -5.79
C TYR A 104 13.79 -13.93 -5.49
N ASP A 105 14.25 -14.62 -6.54
CA ASP A 105 15.21 -15.71 -6.60
C ASP A 105 16.64 -15.16 -6.39
N GLN A 106 16.82 -13.84 -6.40
CA GLN A 106 18.11 -13.15 -6.20
C GLN A 106 18.30 -12.59 -4.78
N GLY A 107 17.33 -12.75 -3.87
CA GLY A 107 17.42 -12.29 -2.48
C GLY A 107 16.11 -11.71 -1.95
N GLU A 108 16.00 -11.60 -0.62
CA GLU A 108 14.87 -10.91 0.02
C GLU A 108 14.96 -9.40 -0.23
N PRO A 109 13.84 -8.72 -0.53
CA PRO A 109 13.84 -7.28 -0.73
C PRO A 109 14.16 -6.55 0.57
N LYS A 110 14.69 -5.32 0.46
CA LYS A 110 14.90 -4.48 1.62
C LYS A 110 13.56 -4.00 2.17
N ASN A 111 13.55 -3.64 3.45
CA ASN A 111 12.39 -3.05 4.11
C ASN A 111 11.95 -1.75 3.43
N SER A 112 12.90 -0.92 3.01
CA SER A 112 12.66 0.28 2.18
C SER A 112 11.97 -0.03 0.84
N ASP A 113 12.31 -1.13 0.18
CA ASP A 113 11.64 -1.56 -1.06
C ASP A 113 10.17 -1.92 -0.79
N ILE A 114 9.91 -2.72 0.26
CA ILE A 114 8.57 -3.11 0.69
C ILE A 114 7.73 -1.88 1.03
N TYR A 115 8.31 -0.94 1.77
CA TYR A 115 7.66 0.32 2.12
C TYR A 115 7.29 1.13 0.86
N SER A 116 8.24 1.28 -0.07
CA SER A 116 8.03 2.01 -1.33
C SER A 116 6.88 1.42 -2.16
N TRP A 117 6.77 0.09 -2.21
CA TRP A 117 5.69 -0.57 -2.95
C TRP A 117 4.31 -0.33 -2.32
N LEU A 118 4.23 -0.23 -0.99
CA LEU A 118 2.95 -0.26 -0.26
C LEU A 118 2.46 1.11 0.19
N ASN A 119 3.35 2.08 0.43
CA ASN A 119 3.02 3.38 1.03
C ASN A 119 2.07 4.27 0.19
N GLY A 120 1.94 3.99 -1.11
CA GLY A 120 0.98 4.69 -1.98
C GLY A 120 -0.45 4.14 -1.93
N PHE A 121 -0.65 2.96 -1.34
CA PHE A 121 -1.95 2.30 -1.33
C PHE A 121 -2.76 2.65 -0.08
N SER A 122 -4.07 2.75 -0.27
CA SER A 122 -5.02 2.79 0.85
C SER A 122 -4.99 1.48 1.63
N LEU A 123 -5.37 1.55 2.91
CA LEU A 123 -5.43 0.37 3.77
C LEU A 123 -6.36 -0.72 3.19
N GLU A 124 -7.49 -0.35 2.57
CA GLU A 124 -8.38 -1.31 1.90
C GLU A 124 -7.67 -2.06 0.76
N VAL A 125 -6.84 -1.38 -0.02
CA VAL A 125 -6.09 -1.98 -1.12
C VAL A 125 -4.94 -2.84 -0.60
N ILE A 126 -4.29 -2.45 0.50
CA ILE A 126 -3.26 -3.26 1.16
C ILE A 126 -3.86 -4.58 1.69
N LEU A 127 -5.03 -4.51 2.33
CA LEU A 127 -5.73 -5.71 2.80
C LEU A 127 -6.21 -6.57 1.62
N PHE A 128 -6.66 -5.96 0.53
CA PHE A 128 -6.97 -6.68 -0.70
C PHE A 128 -5.73 -7.41 -1.27
N LEU A 129 -4.58 -6.74 -1.35
CA LEU A 129 -3.32 -7.33 -1.80
C LEU A 129 -2.93 -8.54 -0.95
N MET A 130 -3.09 -8.44 0.38
CA MET A 130 -2.85 -9.57 1.29
C MET A 130 -3.81 -10.72 1.02
N ALA A 131 -5.12 -10.44 0.89
CA ALA A 131 -6.13 -11.46 0.63
C ALA A 131 -5.94 -12.15 -0.73
N ARG A 132 -5.53 -11.39 -1.76
CA ARG A 132 -5.36 -11.88 -3.12
C ARG A 132 -4.03 -12.59 -3.35
N SER A 133 -3.04 -12.36 -2.49
CA SER A 133 -1.71 -12.96 -2.62
C SER A 133 -1.69 -14.44 -2.27
N GLU A 134 -1.40 -15.26 -3.28
CA GLU A 134 -1.20 -16.70 -3.14
C GLU A 134 0.16 -17.03 -2.48
N ASN A 135 1.14 -16.12 -2.56
CA ASN A 135 2.49 -16.32 -2.02
C ASN A 135 2.59 -15.91 -0.54
N GLU A 136 2.96 -16.87 0.31
CA GLU A 136 3.19 -16.66 1.75
C GLU A 136 4.25 -15.59 2.05
N LYS A 137 5.33 -15.51 1.27
CA LYS A 137 6.37 -14.48 1.46
C LYS A 137 5.81 -13.08 1.28
N VAL A 138 4.98 -12.89 0.26
CA VAL A 138 4.33 -11.60 -0.03
C VAL A 138 3.34 -11.25 1.07
N ARG A 139 2.57 -12.23 1.58
CA ARG A 139 1.70 -12.01 2.73
C ARG A 139 2.48 -11.60 3.98
N LYS A 140 3.65 -12.20 4.22
CA LYS A 140 4.56 -11.79 5.31
C LYS A 140 5.07 -10.36 5.13
N TRP A 141 5.49 -9.96 3.92
CA TRP A 141 5.93 -8.58 3.66
C TRP A 141 4.81 -7.57 3.88
N ILE A 142 3.60 -7.85 3.41
CA ILE A 142 2.45 -6.97 3.63
C ILE A 142 2.09 -6.90 5.11
N SER A 143 2.10 -8.04 5.82
CA SER A 143 1.89 -8.07 7.27
C SER A 143 2.90 -7.21 8.00
N PHE A 144 4.19 -7.38 7.71
CA PHE A 144 5.28 -6.62 8.32
C PHE A 144 5.20 -5.13 8.01
N TYR A 145 4.79 -4.77 6.79
CA TYR A 145 4.52 -3.38 6.45
C TYR A 145 3.43 -2.78 7.34
N VAL A 146 2.32 -3.51 7.52
CA VAL A 146 1.18 -3.05 8.32
C VAL A 146 1.51 -2.95 9.81
N THR A 147 2.27 -3.92 10.34
CA THR A 147 2.57 -4.00 11.78
C THR A 147 3.72 -3.09 12.20
N ASP A 148 4.72 -2.90 11.33
CA ASP A 148 6.00 -2.30 11.68
C ASP A 148 6.38 -1.16 10.72
N LEU A 149 6.68 -1.46 9.44
CA LEU A 149 7.34 -0.49 8.55
C LEU A 149 6.59 0.83 8.38
N ARG A 150 5.25 0.79 8.29
CA ARG A 150 4.44 2.00 8.11
C ARG A 150 4.43 2.94 9.33
N LYS A 151 4.88 2.45 10.49
CA LYS A 151 4.97 3.22 11.74
C LYS A 151 6.33 3.90 11.89
N GLU A 152 7.32 3.48 11.12
CA GLU A 152 8.66 4.05 11.16
C GLU A 152 8.63 5.50 10.68
N LYS A 153 9.32 6.38 11.41
CA LYS A 153 9.40 7.81 11.11
C LYS A 153 10.81 8.30 11.37
N VAL A 154 11.24 9.27 10.56
CA VAL A 154 12.46 10.02 10.80
C VAL A 154 12.31 10.82 12.10
N LEU A 155 13.35 10.85 12.93
CA LEU A 155 13.36 11.59 14.20
C LEU A 155 13.77 13.05 14.00
N LEU A 156 14.59 13.35 12.98
CA LEU A 156 14.88 14.70 12.55
C LEU A 156 13.67 15.33 11.84
N ASP A 157 13.42 16.58 12.20
CA ASP A 157 12.47 17.46 11.55
C ASP A 157 13.18 18.53 10.71
N GLY A 158 12.40 19.34 9.99
CA GLY A 158 12.95 20.40 9.13
C GLY A 158 13.70 21.47 9.93
N GLU A 159 13.24 21.79 11.15
CA GLU A 159 13.88 22.78 12.02
C GLU A 159 15.27 22.32 12.49
N SER A 160 15.40 21.02 12.80
CA SER A 160 16.70 20.42 13.12
C SER A 160 17.66 20.51 11.94
N LEU A 161 17.21 20.26 10.71
CA LEU A 161 18.05 20.40 9.51
C LEU A 161 18.49 21.85 9.30
N ILE A 162 17.60 22.83 9.51
CA ILE A 162 17.94 24.25 9.43
C ILE A 162 19.01 24.62 10.49
N SER A 163 18.85 24.12 11.70
CA SER A 163 19.81 24.33 12.80
C SER A 163 21.18 23.69 12.52
N LEU A 164 21.23 22.66 11.67
CA LEU A 164 22.45 22.02 11.17
C LEU A 164 23.09 22.75 9.97
N GLY A 165 22.52 23.87 9.52
CA GLY A 165 23.05 24.68 8.42
C GLY A 165 22.51 24.32 7.03
N PHE A 166 21.39 23.60 6.94
CA PHE A 166 20.73 23.30 5.67
C PHE A 166 19.63 24.32 5.35
N ALA A 167 19.65 24.90 4.15
CA ALA A 167 18.62 25.82 3.67
C ALA A 167 17.35 25.06 3.23
N PRO A 168 16.13 25.43 3.64
CA PRO A 168 14.93 24.71 3.24
C PRO A 168 14.75 24.64 1.71
N GLY A 169 14.41 23.47 1.18
CA GLY A 169 14.24 23.28 -0.26
C GLY A 169 13.85 21.86 -0.67
N ARG A 170 13.70 21.63 -1.98
CA ARG A 170 13.27 20.33 -2.55
C ARG A 170 14.15 19.16 -2.10
N TYR A 171 15.45 19.41 -1.88
CA TYR A 171 16.39 18.40 -1.43
C TYR A 171 16.15 17.90 0.01
N PHE A 172 15.34 18.60 0.83
CA PHE A 172 14.91 18.07 2.12
C PHE A 172 14.09 16.80 1.95
N GLN A 173 13.31 16.68 0.87
CA GLN A 173 12.58 15.45 0.57
C GLN A 173 13.53 14.28 0.33
N ASP A 174 14.65 14.53 -0.34
CA ASP A 174 15.69 13.52 -0.59
C ASP A 174 16.40 13.11 0.71
N ILE A 175 16.68 14.09 1.59
CA ILE A 175 17.23 13.83 2.93
C ILE A 175 16.27 12.96 3.75
N PHE A 176 15.00 13.37 3.88
CA PHE A 176 14.01 12.62 4.67
C PHE A 176 13.77 11.23 4.10
N LYS A 177 13.72 11.09 2.77
CA LYS A 177 13.59 9.79 2.12
C LYS A 177 14.79 8.90 2.45
N MET A 178 16.01 9.42 2.33
CA MET A 178 17.23 8.67 2.64
C MET A 178 17.27 8.26 4.13
N LEU A 179 16.90 9.17 5.04
CA LEU A 179 16.82 8.86 6.47
C LEU A 179 15.79 7.77 6.74
N LEU A 180 14.59 7.90 6.15
CA LEU A 180 13.54 6.90 6.30
C LEU A 180 13.99 5.53 5.75
N ASP A 181 14.62 5.49 4.58
CA ASP A 181 15.12 4.25 3.98
C ASP A 181 16.17 3.57 4.88
N ALA A 182 17.10 4.35 5.45
CA ALA A 182 18.11 3.85 6.38
C ALA A 182 17.48 3.31 7.67
N ARG A 183 16.47 4.00 8.22
CA ARG A 183 15.73 3.54 9.40
C ARG A 183 14.95 2.26 9.15
N LEU A 184 14.20 2.23 8.04
CA LEU A 184 13.44 1.05 7.62
C LEU A 184 14.36 -0.17 7.49
N ASN A 185 15.58 0.02 6.98
CA ASN A 185 16.58 -1.03 6.84
C ASN A 185 17.37 -1.32 8.14
N HIS A 186 17.02 -0.69 9.27
CA HIS A 186 17.71 -0.78 10.55
C HIS A 186 19.19 -0.39 10.51
N GLU A 187 19.59 0.43 9.54
CA GLU A 187 20.96 0.95 9.41
C GLU A 187 21.24 2.07 10.42
N ILE A 188 20.18 2.78 10.84
CA ILE A 188 20.20 3.81 11.87
C ILE A 188 18.95 3.68 12.75
N ASN A 189 19.09 3.97 14.04
CA ASN A 189 18.04 3.86 15.04
C ASN A 189 17.91 5.12 15.90
N THR A 190 18.99 5.90 16.06
CA THR A 190 19.02 7.08 16.93
C THR A 190 19.00 8.40 16.17
N ARG A 191 18.65 9.48 16.86
CA ARG A 191 18.68 10.83 16.29
C ARG A 191 20.11 11.24 15.94
N GLU A 192 21.09 10.86 16.75
CA GLU A 192 22.50 11.14 16.52
C GLU A 192 23.01 10.47 15.24
N GLU A 193 22.61 9.23 14.99
CA GLU A 193 22.95 8.49 13.76
C GLU A 193 22.33 9.14 12.51
N GLU A 194 21.10 9.66 12.61
CA GLU A 194 20.49 10.45 11.54
C GLU A 194 21.32 11.70 11.22
N ILE A 195 21.74 12.47 12.24
CA ILE A 195 22.57 13.67 12.05
C ILE A 195 23.88 13.32 11.36
N LEU A 196 24.57 12.29 11.84
CA LEU A 196 25.83 11.83 11.25
C LEU A 196 25.65 11.40 9.79
N LEU A 197 24.55 10.70 9.48
CA LEU A 197 24.26 10.28 8.11
C LEU A 197 23.98 11.46 7.19
N VAL A 198 23.24 12.47 7.65
CA VAL A 198 23.00 13.71 6.88
C VAL A 198 24.31 14.43 6.62
N GLN A 199 25.13 14.68 7.65
CA GLN A 199 26.40 15.39 7.51
C GLN A 199 27.42 14.66 6.62
N LYS A 200 27.37 13.32 6.60
CA LYS A 200 28.25 12.49 5.76
C LYS A 200 27.87 12.56 4.28
N LYS A 201 26.57 12.65 3.96
CA LYS A 201 26.06 12.56 2.59
C LYS A 201 25.71 13.90 1.96
N PHE A 202 25.49 14.93 2.77
CA PHE A 202 25.11 16.26 2.34
C PHE A 202 26.03 17.29 2.98
N SER A 203 26.53 18.22 2.17
CA SER A 203 27.25 19.38 2.68
C SER A 203 26.25 20.46 3.10
N PRO A 204 26.42 21.09 4.28
CA PRO A 204 25.70 22.31 4.62
C PRO A 204 25.95 23.36 3.52
N PHE A 205 25.00 24.26 3.32
CA PHE A 205 25.22 25.37 2.39
C PHE A 205 26.42 26.18 2.93
N ALA A 206 27.54 26.18 2.19
CA ALA A 206 28.64 27.08 2.50
C ALA A 206 28.21 28.48 2.08
N ASP A 207 28.31 29.45 2.99
CA ASP A 207 28.13 30.87 2.65
C ASP A 207 29.08 31.26 1.52
N SER A 208 28.58 31.29 0.29
CA SER A 208 29.13 32.12 -0.77
C SER A 208 28.62 33.54 -0.55
N SER A 209 29.13 34.19 0.50
CA SER A 209 28.93 35.62 0.77
C SER A 209 30.13 36.19 1.54
N THR A 210 31.32 36.03 0.95
CA THR A 210 32.41 37.00 1.11
C THR A 210 32.96 37.26 -0.27
N HIS A 211 32.46 38.33 -0.90
CA HIS A 211 33.24 39.31 -1.67
C HIS A 211 32.36 40.51 -2.03
#